data_AF-A0A939VWT7-F1
#
_entry.id   AF-A0A939VWT7-F1
#
_cell.length_a   1.000
_cell.length_b   1.000
_cell.length_c   1.000
_cell.angle_alpha   90.00
_cell.angle_beta   90.00
_cell.angle_gamma   90.00
#
_symmetry.space_group_name_H-M   'P 1'
#
loop_
_entity.id
_entity.type
_entity.pdbx_description
1 polymer ?
#
loop_
_entity_poly.entity_id
_entity_poly.type
_entity_poly.pdbx_seq_one_letter_code
_entity_poly.pdbx_strand_id
1 'polypeptide(L)'
;TVTLCHSRTPDIAAFTRSADLIVAAIGKPEFLRGNMVKDGVVVIDVGINRVAAPETEKGYKLVGDAAFEEIAPKASRITPVPGGVGPMTIAMLMKNTLRAFRLAYKTVLPADPRSFSA
;
A
#
# COMPACT_ATOMS: atom_id res chain seq x y z
N THR A 1 -12.02 -1.21 -15.21
CA THR A 1 -11.55 -2.57 -15.53
C THR A 1 -10.41 -2.94 -14.60
N VAL A 2 -10.25 -4.22 -14.24
CA VAL A 2 -9.15 -4.70 -13.38
C VAL A 2 -8.28 -5.65 -14.18
N THR A 3 -6.97 -5.47 -14.11
CA THR A 3 -5.97 -6.35 -14.71
C THR A 3 -5.01 -6.81 -13.61
N LEU A 4 -4.82 -8.12 -13.50
CA LEU A 4 -3.86 -8.71 -12.56
C LEU A 4 -2.58 -9.10 -13.31
N CYS A 5 -1.46 -8.51 -12.90
CA CYS A 5 -0.13 -8.85 -13.39
C CYS A 5 0.62 -9.69 -12.35
N HIS A 6 1.49 -10.59 -12.82
CA HIS A 6 2.34 -11.42 -11.99
C HIS A 6 3.68 -11.69 -12.69
N SER A 7 4.55 -12.48 -12.05
CA SER A 7 5.91 -12.76 -12.54
C SER A 7 6.03 -13.40 -13.93
N ARG A 8 4.95 -13.96 -14.48
CA ARG A 8 4.92 -14.53 -15.85
C ARG A 8 4.08 -13.71 -16.81
N THR A 9 3.58 -12.55 -16.39
CA THR A 9 2.88 -11.63 -17.29
C THR A 9 3.92 -11.05 -18.26
N PRO A 10 3.76 -11.26 -19.58
CA PRO A 10 4.64 -10.64 -20.56
C PRO A 10 4.41 -9.13 -20.56
N ASP A 11 5.49 -8.35 -20.59
CA ASP A 11 5.47 -6.88 -20.63
C ASP A 11 4.46 -6.22 -19.65
N ILE A 12 4.71 -6.37 -18.35
CA ILE A 12 3.94 -5.69 -17.30
C ILE A 12 3.82 -4.17 -17.58
N ALA A 13 4.85 -3.57 -18.18
CA ALA A 13 4.88 -2.15 -18.46
C ALA A 13 3.79 -1.70 -19.45
N ALA A 14 3.40 -2.56 -20.40
CA ALA A 14 2.29 -2.27 -21.32
C ALA A 14 0.97 -2.07 -20.57
N PHE A 15 0.70 -2.91 -19.56
CA PHE A 15 -0.51 -2.81 -18.75
C PHE A 15 -0.45 -1.58 -17.84
N THR A 16 0.64 -1.38 -17.12
CA THR A 16 0.78 -0.28 -16.16
C THR A 16 0.77 1.10 -16.83
N ARG A 17 1.24 1.23 -18.07
CA ARG A 17 1.14 2.47 -18.84
C ARG A 17 -0.29 2.88 -19.19
N SER A 18 -1.22 1.94 -19.25
CA SER A 18 -2.63 2.25 -19.52
C SER A 18 -3.46 2.48 -18.24
N ALA A 19 -2.97 1.99 -17.10
CA ALA A 19 -3.71 1.96 -15.85
C ALA A 19 -3.94 3.36 -15.25
N ASP A 20 -5.18 3.65 -14.85
CA ASP A 20 -5.52 4.83 -14.04
C ASP A 20 -5.06 4.70 -12.58
N LEU A 21 -5.04 3.46 -12.07
CA LEU A 21 -4.64 3.12 -10.72
C LEU A 21 -3.79 1.85 -10.74
N ILE A 22 -2.69 1.87 -9.99
CA ILE A 22 -1.78 0.74 -9.82
C ILE A 22 -1.64 0.42 -8.34
N VAL A 23 -1.81 -0.86 -7.99
CA VAL A 23 -1.44 -1.39 -6.67
C VAL A 23 -0.18 -2.24 -6.85
N ALA A 24 0.95 -1.75 -6.35
CA ALA A 24 2.23 -2.44 -6.43
C ALA A 24 2.43 -3.31 -5.19
N ALA A 25 2.45 -4.64 -5.37
CA ALA A 25 2.65 -5.64 -4.32
C ALA A 25 3.51 -6.80 -4.85
N ILE A 26 4.73 -6.45 -5.26
CA ILE A 26 5.68 -7.26 -6.03
C ILE A 26 6.75 -7.85 -5.11
N GLY A 27 7.13 -7.12 -4.06
CA GLY A 27 8.24 -7.51 -3.17
C GLY A 27 9.61 -7.41 -3.84
N LYS A 28 9.77 -6.40 -4.71
CA LYS A 28 11.04 -6.09 -5.38
C LYS A 28 11.25 -4.57 -5.32
N PRO A 29 12.37 -4.10 -4.74
CA PRO A 29 12.62 -2.69 -4.54
C PRO A 29 12.59 -1.95 -5.88
N GLU A 30 11.75 -0.91 -5.96
CA GLU A 30 11.70 0.01 -7.10
C GLU A 30 11.53 -0.70 -8.46
N PHE A 31 10.74 -1.77 -8.52
CA PHE A 31 10.43 -2.47 -9.76
C PHE A 31 9.56 -1.60 -10.69
N LEU A 32 8.53 -0.94 -10.15
CA LEU A 32 7.69 -0.03 -10.93
C LEU A 32 8.44 1.30 -11.10
N ARG A 33 8.84 1.60 -12.34
CA ARG A 33 9.64 2.78 -12.70
C ARG A 33 8.80 3.87 -13.39
N GLY A 34 9.33 5.08 -13.50
CA GLY A 34 8.62 6.23 -14.07
C GLY A 34 8.18 6.05 -15.53
N ASN A 35 8.94 5.28 -16.32
CA ASN A 35 8.60 4.95 -17.71
C ASN A 35 7.49 3.88 -17.86
N MET A 36 7.11 3.23 -16.76
CA MET A 36 6.06 2.21 -16.73
C MET A 36 4.68 2.79 -16.43
N VAL A 37 4.57 4.09 -16.14
CA VAL A 37 3.32 4.73 -15.72
C VAL A 37 2.94 5.89 -16.63
N LYS A 38 1.63 6.18 -16.71
CA LYS A 38 1.11 7.39 -17.36
C LYS A 38 1.01 8.57 -16.42
N ASP A 39 0.84 9.76 -16.99
CA ASP A 39 0.58 10.97 -16.22
C ASP A 39 -0.81 10.92 -15.57
N GLY A 40 -0.91 11.46 -14.36
CA GLY A 40 -2.12 11.46 -13.56
C GLY A 40 -2.43 10.13 -12.85
N VAL A 41 -1.59 9.11 -12.98
CA VAL A 41 -1.79 7.79 -12.34
C VAL A 41 -1.93 7.90 -10.81
N VAL A 42 -2.75 7.04 -10.21
CA VAL A 42 -2.77 6.81 -8.76
C VAL A 42 -1.95 5.56 -8.45
N VAL A 43 -0.99 5.65 -7.52
CA VAL A 43 -0.16 4.50 -7.12
C VAL A 43 -0.31 4.20 -5.64
N ILE A 44 -0.67 2.96 -5.33
CA ILE A 44 -0.66 2.40 -3.98
C ILE A 44 0.51 1.41 -3.91
N ASP A 45 1.56 1.80 -3.22
CA ASP A 45 2.75 1.01 -2.98
C ASP A 45 2.62 0.23 -1.67
N VAL A 46 2.40 -1.08 -1.80
CA VAL A 46 2.28 -2.03 -0.68
C VAL A 46 3.64 -2.63 -0.33
N GLY A 47 4.63 -2.51 -1.23
CA GLY A 47 5.95 -3.11 -1.08
C GLY A 47 6.68 -2.61 0.15
N ILE A 48 7.33 -3.52 0.87
CA ILE A 48 8.26 -3.19 1.96
C ILE A 48 9.54 -3.99 1.72
N ASN A 49 10.54 -3.31 1.18
CA ASN A 49 11.84 -3.89 0.85
C ASN A 49 12.92 -3.23 1.72
N ARG A 50 13.89 -4.01 2.19
CA ARG A 50 15.08 -3.49 2.88
C ARG A 50 16.22 -3.39 1.89
N VAL A 51 16.82 -2.20 1.81
CA VAL A 51 18.03 -1.98 1.02
C VAL A 51 19.15 -1.49 1.93
N ALA A 52 20.37 -1.96 1.68
CA ALA A 52 21.53 -1.61 2.50
C ALA A 52 21.73 -0.09 2.53
N ALA A 53 21.95 0.43 3.73
CA ALA A 53 22.13 1.85 4.01
C ALA A 53 23.07 1.98 5.23
N PRO A 54 24.38 1.68 5.05
CA PRO A 54 25.35 1.66 6.14
C PRO A 54 25.52 3.00 6.85
N GLU A 55 25.10 4.10 6.22
CA GLU A 55 25.03 5.44 6.80
C GLU A 55 23.91 5.61 7.84
N THR A 56 22.95 4.69 7.90
CA THR A 56 21.84 4.73 8.86
C THR A 56 22.15 3.88 10.10
N GLU A 57 21.59 4.24 11.26
CA GLU A 57 21.74 3.49 12.51
C GLU A 57 21.33 2.01 12.37
N LYS A 58 20.32 1.72 11.53
CA LYS A 58 19.82 0.37 11.29
C LYS A 58 20.61 -0.43 10.25
N GLY A 59 21.53 0.22 9.52
CA GLY A 59 22.26 -0.37 8.39
C GLY A 59 21.41 -0.64 7.14
N TYR A 60 20.14 -0.22 7.13
CA TYR A 60 19.23 -0.35 6.00
C TYR A 60 18.15 0.74 6.01
N LYS A 61 17.63 1.06 4.82
CA LYS A 61 16.43 1.85 4.63
C LYS A 61 15.29 1.00 4.08
N LEU A 62 14.06 1.42 4.36
CA LEU A 62 12.87 0.81 3.78
C LEU A 62 12.52 1.54 2.49
N VAL A 63 12.27 0.78 1.43
CA VAL A 63 11.81 1.28 0.13
C VAL A 63 10.65 0.44 -0.36
N GLY A 64 9.82 1.04 -1.19
CA GLY A 64 8.65 0.39 -1.77
C GLY A 64 8.96 -0.42 -3.02
N ASP A 65 7.91 -0.93 -3.67
CA ASP A 65 8.02 -1.55 -5.00
C ASP A 65 8.02 -0.50 -6.12
N ALA A 66 7.61 0.74 -5.83
CA ALA A 66 7.61 1.85 -6.77
C ALA A 66 8.80 2.78 -6.54
N ALA A 67 9.45 3.19 -7.64
CA ALA A 67 10.48 4.22 -7.64
C ALA A 67 9.82 5.59 -7.38
N PHE A 68 9.65 5.95 -6.11
CA PHE A 68 8.86 7.09 -5.67
C PHE A 68 9.30 8.40 -6.34
N GLU A 69 10.59 8.69 -6.38
CA GLU A 69 11.14 9.92 -6.96
C GLU A 69 10.88 10.05 -8.47
N GLU A 70 10.84 8.93 -9.20
CA GLU A 70 10.55 8.94 -10.64
C GLU A 70 9.05 9.10 -10.92
N ILE A 71 8.20 8.56 -10.04
CA ILE A 71 6.75 8.45 -10.27
C ILE A 71 5.99 9.63 -9.66
N ALA A 72 6.44 10.16 -8.51
CA ALA A 72 5.77 11.25 -7.81
C ALA A 72 5.51 12.50 -8.68
N PRO A 73 6.41 12.93 -9.58
CA PRO A 73 6.15 14.06 -10.48
C PRO A 73 5.05 13.80 -11.52
N LYS A 74 4.79 12.52 -11.86
CA LYS A 74 3.80 12.11 -12.85
C LYS A 74 2.45 11.71 -12.23
N ALA A 75 2.48 11.22 -10.99
CA ALA A 75 1.31 10.69 -10.31
C ALA A 75 0.40 11.80 -9.77
N SER A 76 -0.92 11.57 -9.83
CA SER A 76 -1.88 12.44 -9.13
C SER A 76 -1.85 12.18 -7.62
N ARG A 77 -1.62 10.92 -7.21
CA ARG A 77 -1.41 10.48 -5.84
C ARG A 77 -0.48 9.28 -5.83
N ILE A 78 0.43 9.22 -4.87
CA ILE A 78 1.30 8.07 -4.62
C ILE A 78 1.51 7.90 -3.11
N THR A 79 1.48 6.66 -2.63
CA THR A 79 1.78 6.37 -1.22
C THR A 79 3.29 6.26 -0.99
N PRO A 80 3.86 6.94 0.02
CA PRO A 80 5.27 6.81 0.34
C PRO A 80 5.58 5.49 1.05
N VAL A 81 6.82 5.03 0.94
CA VAL A 81 7.35 3.93 1.74
C VAL A 81 8.66 4.41 2.39
N PRO A 82 8.75 4.44 3.74
CA PRO A 82 7.71 4.09 4.72
C PRO A 82 6.59 5.15 4.84
N GLY A 83 5.54 4.82 5.60
CA GLY A 83 4.49 5.78 5.99
C GLY A 83 3.18 5.70 5.20
N GLY A 84 3.13 4.94 4.11
CA GLY A 84 1.92 4.71 3.31
C GLY A 84 1.04 3.57 3.83
N VAL A 85 1.15 2.40 3.21
CA VAL A 85 0.21 1.28 3.44
C VAL A 85 0.38 0.62 4.81
N GLY A 86 1.59 0.56 5.35
CA GLY A 86 1.90 -0.12 6.62
C GLY A 86 1.02 0.30 7.81
N PRO A 87 0.93 1.60 8.17
CA PRO A 87 0.05 2.09 9.23
C PRO A 87 -1.43 1.73 9.01
N MET A 88 -1.89 1.77 7.76
CA MET A 88 -3.27 1.40 7.40
C MET A 88 -3.56 -0.08 7.65
N THR A 89 -2.58 -0.97 7.47
CA THR A 89 -2.74 -2.40 7.78
C THR A 89 -3.12 -2.63 9.24
N ILE A 90 -2.47 -1.93 10.19
CA ILE A 90 -2.80 -2.03 11.62
C ILE A 90 -4.20 -1.47 11.89
N ALA A 91 -4.51 -0.30 11.34
CA ALA A 91 -5.83 0.31 11.51
C ALA A 91 -6.96 -0.60 10.97
N MET A 92 -6.73 -1.27 9.83
CA MET A 92 -7.69 -2.19 9.23
C MET A 92 -7.84 -3.48 10.01
N LEU A 93 -6.77 -4.00 10.62
CA LEU A 93 -6.87 -5.10 11.58
C LEU A 93 -7.82 -4.71 12.72
N MET A 94 -7.59 -3.57 13.37
CA MET A 94 -8.43 -3.11 14.49
C MET A 94 -9.88 -2.89 14.09
N LYS A 95 -10.11 -2.27 12.92
CA LYS A 95 -11.46 -2.08 12.36
C LYS A 95 -12.16 -3.41 12.10
N ASN A 96 -11.45 -4.38 11.54
CA ASN A 96 -12.00 -5.71 11.25
C ASN A 96 -12.30 -6.48 12.55
N THR A 97 -11.43 -6.38 13.56
CA THR A 97 -11.67 -6.96 14.90
C THR A 97 -12.92 -6.36 15.54
N LEU A 98 -13.08 -5.03 15.52
CA LEU A 98 -14.27 -4.37 16.05
C LEU A 98 -15.54 -4.78 15.30
N ARG A 99 -15.45 -4.91 13.97
CA ARG A 99 -16.56 -5.40 13.15
C ARG A 99 -16.94 -6.84 13.51
N ALA A 100 -15.96 -7.73 13.66
CA ALA A 100 -16.18 -9.12 14.06
C ALA A 100 -16.86 -9.20 15.44
N PHE A 101 -16.38 -8.41 16.40
CA PHE A 101 -17.01 -8.30 17.73
C PHE A 101 -18.48 -7.87 17.63
N ARG A 102 -18.79 -6.80 16.90
CA ARG A 102 -20.18 -6.34 16.70
C ARG A 102 -21.08 -7.39 16.05
N LEU A 103 -20.54 -8.18 15.11
CA LEU A 103 -21.29 -9.24 14.44
C LEU A 103 -21.53 -10.47 15.33
N ALA A 104 -20.56 -10.81 16.18
CA ALA A 104 -20.69 -11.92 17.13
C ALA A 104 -21.68 -11.58 18.26
N TYR A 105 -21.76 -10.31 18.67
CA TYR A 105 -22.56 -9.84 19.78
C TYR A 105 -23.69 -8.88 19.35
N LYS A 106 -24.45 -9.25 18.30
CA LYS A 106 -25.53 -8.46 17.65
C LYS A 106 -26.56 -7.77 18.59
N THR A 107 -26.55 -8.06 19.88
CA THR A 107 -27.56 -7.65 20.87
C THR A 107 -27.02 -7.07 22.18
N VAL A 108 -25.69 -6.92 22.38
CA VAL A 108 -25.14 -6.61 23.73
C VAL A 108 -24.33 -5.31 23.79
N LEU A 109 -24.22 -4.56 22.70
CA LEU A 109 -23.59 -3.24 22.75
C LEU A 109 -24.64 -2.15 22.95
N PRO A 110 -24.60 -1.40 24.07
CA PRO A 110 -25.43 -0.21 24.24
C PRO A 110 -25.13 0.79 23.12
N ALA A 111 -26.15 1.55 22.71
CA ALA A 111 -25.99 2.57 21.67
C ALA A 111 -24.96 3.66 22.06
N ASP A 112 -24.69 3.84 23.36
CA ASP A 112 -23.65 4.74 23.87
C ASP A 112 -22.39 3.95 24.28
N PRO A 113 -21.25 4.10 23.59
CA PRO A 113 -19.99 3.45 23.96
C PRO A 113 -19.42 3.91 25.31
N ARG A 114 -19.95 4.98 25.93
CA ARG A 114 -19.55 5.46 27.28
C ARG A 114 -20.27 4.73 28.42
N SER A 115 -21.25 3.89 28.13
CA SER A 115 -21.96 3.12 29.17
C SER A 115 -21.14 1.94 29.71
N PHE A 116 -19.97 1.65 29.13
CA PHE A 116 -18.93 0.86 29.77
C PHE A 116 -18.23 1.71 30.83
N SER A 117 -18.95 2.07 31.90
CA SER A 117 -18.27 2.44 33.14
C SER A 117 -17.71 1.17 33.76
N ALA A 118 -16.44 1.20 34.13
CA ALA A 118 -15.89 0.27 35.11
C ALA A 118 -16.62 0.41 36.45
#